data_AF-A0A7S0TGK1-F1
#
_entry.id   AF-A0A7S0TGK1-F1
#
_cell.length_a   1.000
_cell.length_b   1.000
_cell.length_c   1.000
_cell.angle_alpha   90.00
_cell.angle_beta   90.00
_cell.angle_gamma   90.00
#
_symmetry.space_group_name_H-M   'P 1'
#
loop_
_entity.id
_entity.type
_entity.pdbx_description
1 polymer ?
#
loop_
_entity_poly.entity_id
_entity_poly.type
_entity_poly.pdbx_seq_one_letter_code
_entity_poly.pdbx_strand_id
1 'polypeptide(L)'
;LFCVVFTSLVMTMYTTVPGGDSGELIVAACTKGIAHPPGYPLFTMLGALFHDLLPIGSPAWRVNLLSVVLSAASASLLFLTIWRWDLWAAWRDWGGRESIRNGVHCRWLPSESVW
;
A
#
# COMPACT_ATOMS: atom_id res chain seq x y z
N LEU A 1 -2.71 -6.37 11.41
CA LEU A 1 -2.79 -5.04 10.78
C LEU A 1 -3.76 -5.03 9.61
N PHE A 2 -3.50 -5.80 8.55
CA PHE A 2 -4.38 -5.87 7.36
C PHE A 2 -5.87 -6.02 7.69
N CYS A 3 -6.27 -7.05 8.44
CA CYS A 3 -7.68 -7.29 8.74
C CYS A 3 -8.34 -6.14 9.52
N VAL A 4 -7.59 -5.48 10.40
CA VAL A 4 -8.09 -4.34 11.18
C VAL A 4 -8.35 -3.16 10.26
N VAL A 5 -7.37 -2.79 9.43
CA VAL A 5 -7.48 -1.68 8.47
C VAL A 5 -8.55 -1.96 7.42
N PHE A 6 -8.58 -3.18 6.90
CA PHE A 6 -9.58 -3.63 5.94
C PHE A 6 -10.99 -3.50 6.53
N THR A 7 -11.22 -4.02 7.73
CA THR A 7 -12.53 -3.96 8.40
C THR A 7 -12.95 -2.52 8.64
N SER A 8 -12.05 -1.66 9.15
CA SER A 8 -12.38 -0.25 9.36
C SER A 8 -12.76 0.45 8.06
N LEU A 9 -12.02 0.19 6.98
CA LEU A 9 -12.27 0.82 5.68
C LEU A 9 -13.56 0.30 5.03
N VAL A 10 -13.88 -1.00 5.15
CA VAL A 10 -15.15 -1.57 4.68
C VAL A 10 -16.33 -0.92 5.40
N MET A 11 -16.20 -0.64 6.70
CA MET A 11 -17.26 0.04 7.47
C MET A 11 -17.45 1.50 7.07
N THR A 12 -16.40 2.17 6.57
CA THR A 12 -16.44 3.61 6.24
C THR A 12 -16.50 3.92 4.75
N MET A 13 -16.43 2.92 3.86
CA MET A 13 -16.40 3.16 2.42
C MET A 13 -17.75 3.64 1.88
N TYR A 14 -17.71 4.44 0.82
CA TYR A 14 -18.90 4.84 0.09
C TYR A 14 -19.56 3.63 -0.60
N THR A 15 -20.87 3.48 -0.46
CA THR A 15 -21.66 2.44 -1.15
C THR A 15 -22.14 2.88 -2.53
N THR A 16 -22.02 4.17 -2.83
CA THR A 16 -22.41 4.82 -4.08
C THR A 16 -21.20 5.50 -4.73
N VAL A 17 -21.43 6.23 -5.83
CA VAL A 17 -20.39 6.98 -6.53
C VAL A 17 -19.94 8.17 -5.67
N PRO A 18 -18.67 8.22 -5.23
CA PRO A 18 -18.12 9.39 -4.55
C PRO A 18 -17.96 10.58 -5.53
N GLY A 19 -17.73 11.77 -5.00
CA GLY A 19 -17.43 12.96 -5.82
C GLY A 19 -16.08 12.89 -6.55
N GLY A 20 -15.80 13.93 -7.35
CA GLY A 20 -14.58 14.05 -8.13
C GLY A 20 -14.49 13.03 -9.28
N ASP A 21 -13.30 12.50 -9.52
CA ASP A 21 -13.02 11.60 -10.64
C ASP A 21 -13.53 10.16 -10.42
N SER A 22 -14.08 9.88 -9.25
CA SER A 22 -14.51 8.54 -8.86
C SER A 22 -15.57 7.97 -9.81
N GLY A 23 -16.53 8.80 -10.24
CA GLY A 23 -17.57 8.39 -11.18
C GLY A 23 -17.00 7.96 -12.53
N GLU A 24 -16.04 8.72 -13.05
CA GLU A 24 -15.38 8.39 -14.29
C GLU A 24 -14.54 7.12 -14.18
N LEU A 25 -13.78 6.96 -13.10
CA LEU A 25 -12.97 5.75 -12.88
C LEU A 25 -13.84 4.49 -12.71
N ILE A 26 -14.97 4.61 -12.00
CA ILE A 26 -15.93 3.51 -11.85
C ILE A 26 -16.51 3.14 -13.21
N VAL A 27 -16.93 4.13 -14.00
CA VAL A 27 -17.48 3.89 -15.34
C VAL A 27 -16.42 3.26 -16.24
N ALA A 28 -15.20 3.80 -16.28
CA ALA A 28 -14.09 3.27 -17.07
C ALA A 28 -13.75 1.82 -16.68
N ALA A 29 -13.75 1.50 -15.38
CA ALA A 29 -13.57 0.12 -14.91
C ALA A 29 -14.70 -0.82 -15.35
N CYS A 30 -15.96 -0.37 -15.31
CA CYS A 30 -17.11 -1.20 -15.69
C CYS A 30 -17.23 -1.39 -17.21
N THR A 31 -16.89 -0.37 -18.00
CA THR A 31 -16.96 -0.42 -19.47
C THR A 31 -15.67 -0.91 -20.12
N LYS A 32 -14.62 -1.17 -19.32
CA LYS A 32 -13.26 -1.48 -19.80
C LYS A 32 -12.70 -0.37 -20.70
N GLY A 33 -13.14 0.86 -20.41
CA GLY A 33 -12.75 2.08 -21.10
C GLY A 33 -11.52 2.75 -20.49
N ILE A 34 -11.20 3.93 -21.02
CA ILE A 34 -10.06 4.74 -20.60
C ILE A 34 -10.62 6.01 -19.97
N ALA A 35 -10.21 6.32 -18.73
CA ALA A 35 -10.55 7.58 -18.07
C ALA A 35 -9.75 8.74 -18.69
N HIS A 36 -10.06 9.99 -18.33
CA HIS A 36 -9.30 11.16 -18.74
C HIS A 36 -7.80 10.97 -18.43
N PRO A 37 -6.89 11.55 -19.24
CA PRO A 37 -5.45 11.41 -19.04
C PRO A 37 -5.04 11.72 -17.60
N PRO A 38 -4.33 10.82 -16.89
CA PRO A 38 -3.48 9.73 -17.40
C PRO A 38 -4.17 8.36 -17.63
N GLY A 39 -5.48 8.26 -17.48
CA GLY A 39 -6.29 7.08 -17.83
C GLY A 39 -6.29 5.93 -16.83
N TYR A 40 -5.36 5.91 -15.87
CA TYR A 40 -5.27 4.94 -14.77
C TYR A 40 -5.47 3.46 -15.19
N PRO A 41 -4.75 2.97 -16.21
CA PRO A 41 -5.04 1.69 -16.86
C PRO A 41 -4.95 0.49 -15.92
N LEU A 42 -3.99 0.48 -14.99
CA LEU A 42 -3.87 -0.60 -14.02
C LEU A 42 -5.09 -0.67 -13.09
N PHE A 43 -5.57 0.50 -12.64
CA PHE A 43 -6.73 0.57 -11.76
C PHE A 43 -8.00 0.15 -12.49
N THR A 44 -8.22 0.61 -13.73
CA THR A 44 -9.40 0.25 -14.51
C THR A 44 -9.42 -1.23 -14.90
N MET A 45 -8.25 -1.83 -15.20
CA MET A 45 -8.13 -3.28 -15.45
C MET A 45 -8.43 -4.11 -14.19
N LEU A 46 -7.88 -3.72 -13.03
CA LEU A 46 -8.18 -4.39 -11.77
C LEU A 46 -9.65 -4.21 -11.39
N GLY A 47 -10.21 -3.02 -11.60
CA GLY A 47 -11.62 -2.71 -11.39
C GLY A 47 -12.54 -3.56 -12.25
N ALA A 48 -12.20 -3.74 -13.53
CA ALA A 48 -12.91 -4.63 -14.45
C ALA A 48 -12.85 -6.10 -13.98
N LEU A 49 -11.67 -6.58 -13.60
CA LEU A 49 -11.51 -7.94 -13.06
C LEU A 49 -12.32 -8.14 -11.78
N PHE A 50 -12.26 -7.18 -10.85
CA PHE A 50 -12.99 -7.24 -9.59
C PHE A 50 -14.50 -7.17 -9.81
N HIS A 51 -14.95 -6.38 -10.79
CA HIS A 51 -16.34 -6.30 -11.22
C HIS A 51 -16.85 -7.63 -11.78
N ASP A 52 -16.05 -8.29 -12.62
CA ASP A 52 -16.38 -9.57 -13.26
C ASP A 52 -16.38 -10.73 -12.23
N LEU A 53 -15.48 -10.71 -11.23
CA LEU A 53 -15.36 -11.76 -10.21
C LEU A 53 -16.40 -11.64 -9.08
N LEU A 54 -16.91 -10.44 -8.79
CA LEU A 54 -17.86 -10.20 -7.70
C LEU A 54 -19.19 -9.66 -8.27
N PRO A 55 -20.15 -10.52 -8.65
CA PRO A 55 -21.45 -10.10 -9.18
C PRO A 55 -22.42 -9.64 -8.09
N ILE A 56 -21.93 -9.02 -7.01
CA ILE A 56 -22.72 -8.66 -5.82
C ILE A 56 -22.68 -7.15 -5.62
N GLY A 57 -23.81 -6.55 -5.25
CA GLY A 57 -23.93 -5.12 -4.98
C GLY A 57 -23.83 -4.24 -6.22
N SER A 58 -23.76 -2.93 -5.99
CA SER A 58 -23.67 -1.93 -7.06
C SER A 58 -22.27 -1.91 -7.69
N PRO A 59 -22.13 -1.50 -8.97
CA PRO A 59 -20.81 -1.38 -9.60
C PRO A 59 -19.89 -0.42 -8.84
N ALA A 60 -20.43 0.68 -8.31
CA ALA A 60 -19.70 1.62 -7.47
C ALA A 60 -19.17 0.96 -6.19
N TRP A 61 -20.00 0.16 -5.52
CA TRP A 61 -19.60 -0.58 -4.33
C TRP A 61 -18.44 -1.55 -4.60
N ARG A 62 -18.48 -2.28 -5.73
CA ARG A 62 -17.41 -3.23 -6.11
C ARG A 62 -16.08 -2.54 -6.34
N VAL A 63 -16.08 -1.43 -7.07
CA VAL A 63 -14.85 -0.66 -7.35
C VAL A 63 -14.34 0.03 -6.09
N ASN A 64 -15.22 0.54 -5.23
CA ASN A 64 -14.81 1.09 -3.93
C ASN A 64 -14.21 0.01 -3.02
N LEU A 65 -14.75 -1.22 -3.05
CA LEU A 65 -14.20 -2.35 -2.30
C LEU A 65 -12.79 -2.72 -2.79
N LEU A 66 -12.53 -2.67 -4.10
CA LEU A 66 -11.17 -2.83 -4.63
C LEU A 66 -10.21 -1.80 -4.01
N SER A 67 -10.60 -0.53 -3.97
CA SER A 67 -9.80 0.53 -3.33
C SER A 67 -9.52 0.21 -1.86
N VAL A 68 -10.53 -0.29 -1.11
CA VAL A 68 -10.36 -0.71 0.28
C VAL A 68 -9.33 -1.84 0.42
N VAL A 69 -9.38 -2.86 -0.43
CA VAL A 69 -8.40 -3.97 -0.44
C VAL A 69 -6.99 -3.44 -0.67
N LEU A 70 -6.81 -2.59 -1.69
CA LEU A 70 -5.51 -2.01 -2.03
C LEU A 70 -4.97 -1.09 -0.93
N SER A 71 -5.83 -0.27 -0.31
CA SER A 71 -5.45 0.59 0.82
C SER A 71 -5.02 -0.22 2.04
N ALA A 72 -5.75 -1.28 2.40
CA ALA A 72 -5.39 -2.15 3.52
C ALA A 72 -4.06 -2.90 3.27
N ALA A 73 -3.84 -3.33 2.02
CA ALA A 73 -2.59 -3.98 1.61
C ALA A 73 -1.42 -3.00 1.69
N SER A 74 -1.57 -1.79 1.14
CA SER A 74 -0.55 -0.74 1.16
C SER A 74 -0.14 -0.37 2.60
N ALA A 75 -1.13 -0.13 3.49
CA ALA A 75 -0.85 0.16 4.90
C ALA A 75 -0.08 -0.98 5.60
N SER A 76 -0.43 -2.23 5.28
CA SER A 76 0.24 -3.40 5.87
C SER A 76 1.67 -3.56 5.36
N LEU A 77 1.89 -3.35 4.05
CA LEU A 77 3.22 -3.39 3.45
C LEU A 77 4.11 -2.28 3.99
N LEU A 78 3.57 -1.06 4.14
CA LEU A 78 4.30 0.07 4.73
C LEU A 78 4.79 -0.27 6.14
N PHE A 79 3.91 -0.80 6.99
CA PHE A 79 4.30 -1.26 8.32
C PHE A 79 5.40 -2.32 8.28
N LEU A 80 5.28 -3.33 7.40
CA LEU A 80 6.30 -4.37 7.26
C LEU A 80 7.64 -3.81 6.78
N THR A 81 7.63 -2.82 5.89
CA THR A 81 8.86 -2.17 5.43
C THR A 81 9.56 -1.40 6.55
N ILE A 82 8.81 -0.67 7.37
CA ILE A 82 9.34 0.08 8.52
C ILE A 82 9.86 -0.90 9.57
N TRP A 83 9.07 -1.90 9.93
CA TRP A 83 9.46 -2.93 10.88
C TRP A 83 10.76 -3.64 10.46
N ARG A 84 10.88 -3.99 9.17
CA ARG A 84 12.09 -4.61 8.63
C ARG A 84 13.29 -3.65 8.65
N TRP A 85 13.06 -2.37 8.39
CA TRP A 85 14.10 -1.35 8.46
C TRP A 85 14.65 -1.21 9.88
N ASP A 86 13.77 -1.15 10.88
CA ASP A 86 14.16 -1.02 12.29
C ASP A 86 14.96 -2.25 12.78
N LEU A 87 14.53 -3.45 12.42
CA LEU A 87 15.28 -4.68 12.71
C LEU A 87 16.67 -4.67 12.06
N TRP A 88 16.76 -4.21 10.81
CA TRP A 88 18.03 -4.10 10.12
C TRP A 88 18.96 -3.04 10.73
N ALA A 89 18.40 -1.90 11.16
CA ALA A 89 19.14 -0.86 11.87
C ALA A 89 19.67 -1.37 13.22
N ALA A 90 18.83 -2.01 14.02
CA ALA A 90 19.23 -2.60 15.30
C ALA A 90 20.33 -3.67 15.15
N TRP A 91 20.24 -4.51 14.11
CA TRP A 91 21.27 -5.49 13.79
C TRP A 91 22.61 -4.83 13.43
N ARG A 92 22.60 -3.79 12.58
CA ARG A 92 23.81 -3.03 12.24
C ARG A 92 24.47 -2.41 13.47
N ASP A 93 23.68 -1.79 14.35
CA ASP A 93 24.19 -1.14 15.56
C ASP A 93 24.78 -2.16 16.55
N TRP A 94 24.15 -3.32 16.70
CA TRP A 94 24.67 -4.39 17.56
C TRP A 94 26.01 -4.95 17.04
N GLY A 95 26.11 -5.22 15.74
CA GLY A 95 27.37 -5.66 15.12
C GLY A 95 28.51 -4.64 15.29
N GLY A 96 28.19 -3.34 15.25
CA GLY A 96 29.13 -2.26 15.57
C GLY A 96 29.59 -2.28 17.03
N ARG A 97 28.68 -2.48 17.98
CA ARG A 97 29.01 -2.54 19.42
C ARG A 97 29.87 -3.75 19.79
N GLU A 98 29.60 -4.93 19.23
CA GLU A 98 30.43 -6.12 19.51
C GLU A 98 31.85 -5.99 18.94
N SER A 99 31.99 -5.37 17.76
CA SER A 99 33.29 -5.06 17.16
C SER A 99 34.14 -4.15 18.07
N ILE A 100 33.55 -3.10 18.65
CA ILE A 100 34.22 -2.23 19.62
C ILE A 100 34.59 -3.01 20.90
N ARG A 101 33.66 -3.81 21.44
CA ARG A 101 33.89 -4.56 22.69
C ARG A 101 35.01 -5.60 22.57
N ASN A 102 35.13 -6.24 21.41
CA ASN A 102 36.15 -7.27 21.17
C ASN A 102 37.48 -6.68 20.64
N GLY A 103 37.62 -5.35 20.57
CA GLY A 103 38.82 -4.68 20.08
C GLY A 103 39.12 -4.93 18.59
N VAL A 104 38.17 -5.51 17.85
CA VAL A 104 38.31 -5.79 16.42
C VAL A 104 37.78 -4.56 15.69
N HIS A 105 38.65 -3.60 15.39
CA HIS A 105 38.26 -2.36 14.73
C HIS A 105 37.77 -2.67 13.30
N CYS A 106 36.46 -2.77 13.11
CA CYS A 106 35.86 -2.90 11.78
C CYS A 106 36.06 -1.57 11.02
N ARG A 107 37.03 -1.55 10.11
CA ARG A 107 37.46 -0.43 9.25
C ARG A 107 36.40 -0.01 8.19
N TRP A 108 35.12 -0.27 8.43
CA TRP A 108 34.04 -0.09 7.43
C TRP A 108 32.90 0.83 7.86
N LEU A 109 32.97 1.46 9.04
CA LEU A 109 32.05 2.55 9.34
C LEU A 109 32.52 3.80 8.58
N PRO A 110 31.67 4.43 7.75
CA PRO A 110 31.98 5.76 7.24
C PRO A 110 32.16 6.67 8.45
N SER A 111 33.36 7.23 8.60
CA SER A 111 33.64 8.20 9.66
C SER A 111 32.60 9.30 9.59
N GLU A 112 31.85 9.49 10.67
CA GLU A 112 30.94 10.61 10.82
C GLU A 112 31.68 11.91 10.48
N SER A 113 31.14 12.66 9.52
CA SER A 113 31.50 14.05 9.32
C SER A 113 31.00 14.84 10.53
N VAL A 114 31.93 15.05 11.45
CA VAL A 114 31.88 16.02 12.53
C VAL A 114 31.46 17.38 11.95
N TRP A 115 30.38 17.94 12.49
CA TRP A 115 30.20 19.38 12.63
C TRP A 115 29.77 19.65 14.07
#